data_AF-A0A6A2ZCF6-F1
#
_entry.id   AF-A0A6A2ZCF6-F1
#
_cell.length_a   1.000
_cell.length_b   1.000
_cell.length_c   1.000
_cell.angle_alpha   90.00
_cell.angle_beta   90.00
_cell.angle_gamma   90.00
#
_symmetry.space_group_name_H-M   'P 1'
#
loop_
_entity.id
_entity.type
_entity.pdbx_description
1 polymer ?
#
loop_
_entity_poly.entity_id
_entity_poly.type
_entity_poly.pdbx_seq_one_letter_code
_entity_poly.pdbx_strand_id
1 'polypeptide(L)'
;MAMLEKEIEKYRDFILIDVEEEYLKLPYKIVAFFKEAFKLFEADYYAKADDGIYLLPDRLATLLAKERSHSMTYIGCMKKGPVITDPKLKWYEKSGHLIGNEYFLHAYGSIYVLSAEVVASLAAARNNSLRMFNNEDVTIGSRMLAMNVHHEDNRAICDPRCTPTSIAVWDIPRCSGLCNPASKLKELHKIGMCSESPTLPPDYV
;
A
#
# COMPACT_ATOMS: atom_id res chain seq x y z
N MET A 1 25.43 4.82 -8.12
CA MET A 1 24.68 5.20 -9.34
C MET A 1 24.90 4.21 -10.47
N ALA A 2 26.13 3.88 -10.86
CA ALA A 2 26.41 2.92 -11.96
C ALA A 2 25.77 1.51 -11.85
N MET A 3 25.53 0.97 -10.64
CA MET A 3 24.81 -0.31 -10.50
C MET A 3 23.31 -0.17 -10.74
N LEU A 4 22.71 0.93 -10.26
CA LEU A 4 21.29 1.24 -10.45
C LEU A 4 20.99 1.52 -11.94
N GLU A 5 21.85 2.28 -12.63
CA GLU A 5 21.69 2.56 -14.07
C GLU A 5 21.69 1.26 -14.90
N LYS A 6 22.59 0.32 -14.59
CA LYS A 6 22.62 -1.00 -15.23
C LYS A 6 21.37 -1.83 -14.94
N GLU A 7 20.83 -1.73 -13.73
CA GLU A 7 19.61 -2.44 -13.34
C GLU A 7 18.39 -1.89 -14.08
N ILE A 8 18.25 -0.55 -14.14
CA ILE A 8 17.22 0.16 -14.90
C ILE A 8 17.24 -0.26 -16.36
N GLU A 9 18.42 -0.24 -17.00
CA GLU A 9 18.57 -0.62 -18.41
C GLU A 9 18.21 -2.09 -18.65
N LYS A 10 18.57 -2.97 -17.71
CA LYS A 10 18.37 -4.41 -17.82
C LYS A 10 16.91 -4.82 -17.68
N TYR A 11 16.22 -4.35 -16.64
CA TYR A 11 14.89 -4.86 -16.27
C TYR A 11 13.75 -3.96 -16.76
N ARG A 12 14.00 -2.67 -16.99
CA ARG A 12 13.01 -1.71 -17.52
C ARG A 12 11.71 -1.66 -16.70
N ASP A 13 11.82 -1.84 -15.40
CA ASP A 13 10.73 -1.90 -14.42
C ASP A 13 10.80 -0.73 -13.40
N PHE A 14 11.67 0.25 -13.66
CA PHE A 14 11.80 1.45 -12.82
C PHE A 14 11.01 2.62 -13.38
N ILE A 15 10.33 3.33 -12.47
CA ILE A 15 9.82 4.68 -12.71
C ILE A 15 10.68 5.62 -11.88
N LEU A 16 11.44 6.50 -12.55
CA LEU A 16 12.23 7.53 -11.88
C LEU A 16 11.36 8.78 -11.70
N ILE A 17 11.15 9.17 -10.46
CA ILE A 17 10.32 10.31 -10.09
C ILE A 17 11.22 11.37 -9.47
N ASP A 18 11.05 12.63 -9.88
CA ASP A 18 11.81 13.77 -9.36
C ASP A 18 11.31 14.18 -7.97
N VAL A 19 11.65 13.36 -6.97
CA VAL A 19 11.37 13.58 -5.54
C VAL A 19 12.62 13.24 -4.74
N GLU A 20 12.88 14.03 -3.70
CA GLU A 20 13.93 13.74 -2.73
C GLU A 20 13.62 12.46 -1.94
N GLU A 21 14.48 11.45 -2.09
CA GLU A 21 14.33 10.16 -1.41
C GLU A 21 14.79 10.26 0.05
N GLU A 22 13.82 10.40 0.95
CA GLU A 22 14.05 10.36 2.39
C GLU A 22 12.83 9.72 3.07
N TYR A 23 13.06 9.02 4.18
CA TYR A 23 11.99 8.34 4.91
C TYR A 23 10.84 9.29 5.32
N LEU A 24 11.16 10.49 5.80
CA LEU A 24 10.14 11.49 6.19
C LEU A 24 9.41 12.10 4.98
N LYS A 25 9.92 11.87 3.77
CA LYS A 25 9.34 12.35 2.50
C LYS A 25 8.50 11.29 1.78
N LEU A 26 8.35 10.08 2.35
CA LEU A 26 7.47 9.03 1.82
C LEU A 26 6.05 9.52 1.45
N PRO A 27 5.38 10.37 2.26
CA PRO A 27 4.08 10.95 1.88
C PRO A 27 4.12 11.71 0.54
N TYR A 28 5.20 12.42 0.24
CA TYR A 28 5.36 13.14 -1.02
C TYR A 28 5.67 12.18 -2.17
N LYS A 29 6.56 11.21 -1.92
CA LYS A 29 6.89 10.15 -2.88
C LYS A 29 5.64 9.40 -3.34
N ILE A 30 4.74 9.02 -2.43
CA ILE A 30 3.56 8.25 -2.80
C ILE A 30 2.56 9.05 -3.65
N VAL A 31 2.39 10.34 -3.33
CA VAL A 31 1.49 11.22 -4.08
C VAL A 31 2.05 11.45 -5.48
N ALA A 32 3.37 11.63 -5.59
CA ALA A 32 4.04 11.73 -6.88
C ALA A 32 3.96 10.41 -7.67
N PHE A 33 4.15 9.26 -7.00
CA PHE A 33 4.00 7.94 -7.60
C PHE A 33 2.63 7.74 -8.24
N PHE A 34 1.53 7.98 -7.53
CA PHE A 34 0.20 7.82 -8.11
C PHE A 34 -0.06 8.80 -9.27
N LYS A 35 0.48 10.02 -9.19
CA LYS A 35 0.41 11.00 -10.29
C LYS A 35 1.15 10.52 -11.54
N GLU A 36 2.36 10.00 -11.40
CA GLU A 36 3.15 9.51 -12.54
C GLU A 36 2.62 8.17 -13.06
N ALA A 37 2.24 7.24 -12.18
CA ALA A 37 1.67 5.96 -12.57
C ALA A 37 0.40 6.14 -13.42
N PHE A 38 -0.48 7.07 -13.04
CA PHE A 38 -1.69 7.39 -13.81
C PHE A 38 -1.42 7.95 -15.21
N LYS A 39 -0.31 8.68 -15.39
CA LYS A 39 0.08 9.21 -16.70
C LYS A 39 0.69 8.14 -17.60
N LEU A 40 1.37 7.17 -17.00
CA LEU A 40 2.18 6.18 -17.72
C LEU A 40 1.42 4.89 -18.03
N PHE A 41 0.46 4.51 -17.19
CA PHE A 41 -0.23 3.23 -17.27
C PHE A 41 -1.73 3.41 -17.29
N GLU A 42 -2.39 2.70 -18.20
CA GLU A 42 -3.84 2.51 -18.18
C GLU A 42 -4.15 1.24 -17.38
N ALA A 43 -4.85 1.39 -16.24
CA ALA A 43 -5.17 0.27 -15.35
C ALA A 43 -6.47 0.56 -14.58
N ASP A 44 -7.25 -0.49 -14.29
CA ASP A 44 -8.45 -0.41 -13.45
C ASP A 44 -8.13 -0.18 -11.97
N TYR A 45 -6.95 -0.64 -11.54
CA TYR A 45 -6.47 -0.57 -10.18
C TYR A 45 -4.96 -0.30 -10.12
N TYR A 46 -4.55 0.49 -9.13
CA TYR A 46 -3.17 0.80 -8.83
C TYR A 46 -2.85 0.31 -7.42
N ALA A 47 -1.91 -0.63 -7.32
CA ALA A 47 -1.49 -1.20 -6.04
C ALA A 47 -0.17 -0.56 -5.59
N LYS A 48 -0.11 -0.18 -4.31
CA LYS A 48 1.15 0.10 -3.61
C LYS A 48 1.49 -1.08 -2.73
N ALA A 49 2.74 -1.53 -2.78
CA ALA A 49 3.28 -2.56 -1.89
C ALA A 49 4.71 -2.19 -1.47
N ASP A 50 5.06 -2.44 -0.21
CA ASP A 50 6.44 -2.36 0.25
C ASP A 50 7.23 -3.60 -0.23
N ASP A 51 8.54 -3.45 -0.43
CA ASP A 51 9.45 -4.56 -0.79
C ASP A 51 9.67 -5.59 0.35
N GLY A 52 9.17 -5.27 1.54
CA GLY A 52 9.27 -6.09 2.74
C GLY A 52 8.08 -7.01 3.00
N ILE A 53 7.17 -7.23 2.05
CA ILE A 53 6.00 -8.13 2.23
C ILE A 53 6.09 -9.34 1.30
N TYR A 54 5.49 -10.45 1.72
CA TYR A 54 5.30 -11.59 0.82
C TYR A 54 3.92 -11.47 0.14
N LEU A 55 3.91 -11.07 -1.13
CA LEU A 55 2.70 -10.90 -1.93
C LEU A 55 2.42 -12.16 -2.77
N LEU A 56 1.16 -12.55 -2.88
CA LEU A 56 0.66 -13.56 -3.81
C LEU A 56 -0.12 -12.85 -4.95
N PRO A 57 0.53 -12.54 -6.09
CA PRO A 57 -0.05 -11.68 -7.12
C PRO A 57 -1.30 -12.25 -7.79
N ASP A 58 -1.37 -13.57 -7.93
CA ASP A 58 -2.51 -14.32 -8.48
C ASP A 58 -3.78 -14.12 -7.62
N ARG A 59 -3.63 -14.16 -6.30
CA ARG A 59 -4.73 -13.92 -5.36
C ARG A 59 -5.13 -12.46 -5.29
N LEU A 60 -4.16 -11.55 -5.41
CA LEU A 60 -4.45 -10.13 -5.57
C LEU A 60 -5.27 -9.89 -6.85
N ALA A 61 -4.86 -10.48 -7.97
CA ALA A 61 -5.60 -10.37 -9.23
C ALA A 61 -7.04 -10.90 -9.10
N THR A 62 -7.23 -12.03 -8.41
CA THR A 62 -8.57 -12.59 -8.13
C THR A 62 -9.42 -11.66 -7.29
N LEU A 63 -8.86 -11.03 -6.26
CA LEU A 63 -9.56 -10.01 -5.48
C LEU A 63 -9.98 -8.82 -6.34
N LEU A 64 -9.11 -8.37 -7.25
CA LEU A 64 -9.37 -7.20 -8.09
C LEU A 64 -10.39 -7.50 -9.20
N ALA A 65 -10.46 -8.74 -9.68
CA ALA A 65 -11.45 -9.19 -10.66
C ALA A 65 -12.89 -9.25 -10.10
N LYS A 66 -13.07 -9.23 -8.78
CA LYS A 66 -14.38 -9.20 -8.13
C LYS A 66 -15.17 -7.94 -8.54
N GLU A 67 -16.40 -8.12 -8.99
CA GLU A 67 -17.31 -7.00 -9.23
C GLU A 67 -17.59 -6.21 -7.94
N ARG A 68 -17.58 -4.88 -8.08
CA ARG A 68 -17.85 -3.94 -6.98
C ARG A 68 -18.94 -2.99 -7.40
N SER A 69 -19.84 -2.68 -6.47
CA SER A 69 -20.90 -1.69 -6.67
C SER A 69 -20.38 -0.25 -6.64
N HIS A 70 -19.21 -0.01 -6.05
CA HIS A 70 -18.60 1.31 -5.94
C HIS A 70 -17.42 1.42 -6.90
N SER A 71 -17.44 2.39 -7.80
CA SER A 71 -16.34 2.64 -8.74
C SER A 71 -15.09 3.20 -8.03
N MET A 72 -15.28 4.09 -7.06
CA MET A 72 -14.21 4.61 -6.20
C MET A 72 -13.99 3.71 -4.99
N THR A 73 -12.99 2.83 -5.06
CA THR A 73 -12.68 1.87 -3.99
C THR A 73 -11.23 2.00 -3.50
N TYR A 74 -11.07 1.96 -2.19
CA TYR A 74 -9.80 1.86 -1.46
C TYR A 74 -9.76 0.53 -0.70
N ILE A 75 -8.90 -0.39 -1.17
CA ILE A 75 -8.83 -1.76 -0.66
C ILE A 75 -7.55 -1.92 0.16
N GLY A 76 -7.66 -2.51 1.34
CA GLY A 76 -6.50 -2.84 2.16
C GLY A 76 -6.89 -3.44 3.49
N CYS A 77 -5.90 -3.67 4.33
CA CYS A 77 -6.14 -4.06 5.71
C CYS A 77 -6.36 -2.79 6.54
N MET A 78 -7.59 -2.52 6.93
CA MET A 78 -7.97 -1.26 7.56
C MET A 78 -7.61 -1.24 9.04
N LYS A 79 -7.17 -0.09 9.54
CA LYS A 79 -6.77 0.14 10.93
C LYS A 79 -7.21 1.49 11.46
N LYS A 80 -7.22 1.56 12.77
CA LYS A 80 -7.19 2.77 13.58
C LYS A 80 -6.00 2.70 14.52
N GLY A 81 -5.56 3.85 15.01
CA GLY A 81 -4.45 3.91 15.94
C GLY A 81 -4.26 5.31 16.50
N PRO A 82 -3.50 5.44 17.59
CA PRO A 82 -3.28 6.73 18.23
C PRO A 82 -2.54 7.68 17.32
N VAL A 83 -2.88 8.97 17.41
CA VAL A 83 -2.05 10.03 16.82
C VAL A 83 -0.72 10.07 17.55
N ILE A 84 0.38 10.04 16.80
CA ILE A 84 1.71 9.97 17.40
C ILE A 84 2.14 11.37 17.79
N THR A 85 2.02 11.72 19.08
CA THR A 85 2.33 13.06 19.59
C THR A 85 3.66 13.16 20.32
N ASP A 86 4.41 12.06 20.48
CA ASP A 86 5.76 12.08 21.05
C ASP A 86 6.80 12.41 19.97
N PRO A 87 7.55 13.53 20.09
CA PRO A 87 8.61 13.92 19.14
C PRO A 87 9.73 12.90 18.95
N LYS A 88 9.90 11.95 19.87
CA LYS A 88 10.93 10.90 19.79
C LYS A 88 10.50 9.72 18.90
N LEU A 89 9.22 9.62 18.57
CA LEU A 89 8.70 8.54 17.75
C LEU A 89 8.78 8.88 16.26
N LYS A 90 9.06 7.84 15.47
CA LYS A 90 9.34 7.90 14.03
C LYS A 90 8.29 8.66 13.19
N TRP A 91 7.02 8.57 13.57
CA TRP A 91 5.90 9.19 12.85
C TRP A 91 5.24 10.31 13.65
N TYR A 92 6.02 11.00 14.49
CA TYR A 92 5.55 12.16 15.26
C TYR A 92 4.82 13.16 14.35
N GLU A 93 3.58 13.49 14.69
CA GLU A 93 2.75 14.44 13.97
C GLU A 93 2.73 15.77 14.72
N LYS A 94 3.49 16.76 14.20
CA LYS A 94 3.66 18.07 14.83
C LYS A 94 2.33 18.79 15.10
N SER A 95 1.36 18.61 14.21
CA SER A 95 0.01 19.19 14.36
C SER A 95 -1.00 18.19 14.95
N GLY A 96 -0.55 17.21 15.75
CA GLY A 96 -1.42 16.19 16.33
C GLY A 96 -2.64 16.75 17.07
N HIS A 97 -2.50 17.93 17.69
CA HIS A 97 -3.59 18.66 18.37
C HIS A 97 -4.79 19.01 17.45
N LEU A 98 -4.60 19.08 16.12
CA LEU A 98 -5.68 19.33 15.17
C LEU A 98 -6.44 18.05 14.79
N ILE A 99 -5.85 16.88 15.03
CA ILE A 99 -6.39 15.57 14.61
C ILE A 99 -7.17 14.93 15.76
N GLY A 100 -6.69 15.11 16.99
CA GLY A 100 -7.23 14.48 18.18
C GLY A 100 -6.39 13.28 18.61
N ASN A 101 -7.02 12.32 19.31
CA ASN A 101 -6.29 11.21 19.94
C ASN A 101 -6.11 10.00 19.02
N GLU A 102 -6.94 9.85 17.98
CA GLU A 102 -6.96 8.69 17.09
C GLU A 102 -6.98 9.13 15.63
N TYR A 103 -6.21 8.46 14.77
CA TYR A 103 -6.35 8.59 13.33
C TYR A 103 -7.67 7.96 12.86
N PHE A 104 -8.23 8.52 11.80
CA PHE A 104 -9.37 7.91 11.10
C PHE A 104 -9.06 6.51 10.58
N LEU A 105 -10.09 5.76 10.16
CA LEU A 105 -9.93 4.45 9.54
C LEU A 105 -9.14 4.59 8.21
N HIS A 106 -8.03 3.88 8.06
CA HIS A 106 -7.19 3.87 6.85
C HIS A 106 -6.48 2.53 6.70
N ALA A 107 -5.99 2.18 5.51
CA ALA A 107 -5.23 0.94 5.35
C ALA A 107 -3.83 1.05 5.95
N TYR A 108 -3.24 -0.07 6.32
CA TYR A 108 -1.79 -0.12 6.59
C TYR A 108 -0.97 0.25 5.35
N GLY A 109 0.12 0.97 5.57
CA GLY A 109 1.02 1.35 4.46
C GLY A 109 1.63 0.17 3.71
N SER A 110 1.83 -0.99 4.33
CA SER A 110 2.57 -2.09 3.69
C SER A 110 1.99 -2.57 2.37
N ILE A 111 0.66 -2.53 2.22
CA ILE A 111 0.00 -2.74 0.93
C ILE A 111 -1.42 -2.19 0.95
N TYR A 112 -1.81 -1.53 -0.14
CA TYR A 112 -3.18 -1.15 -0.43
C TYR A 112 -3.39 -0.91 -1.93
N VAL A 113 -4.65 -0.89 -2.36
CA VAL A 113 -5.05 -0.74 -3.76
C VAL A 113 -6.06 0.39 -3.90
N LEU A 114 -5.89 1.21 -4.94
CA LEU A 114 -6.79 2.29 -5.31
C LEU A 114 -7.37 2.01 -6.70
N SER A 115 -8.69 2.15 -6.86
CA SER A 115 -9.33 2.14 -8.19
C SER A 115 -8.84 3.30 -9.07
N ALA A 116 -8.89 3.13 -10.39
CA ALA A 116 -8.47 4.13 -11.37
C ALA A 116 -9.09 5.50 -11.14
N GLU A 117 -10.39 5.57 -10.82
CA GLU A 117 -11.11 6.83 -10.58
C GLU A 117 -10.59 7.59 -9.34
N VAL A 118 -10.19 6.86 -8.31
CA VAL A 118 -9.54 7.43 -7.12
C VAL A 118 -8.19 8.02 -7.50
N VAL A 119 -7.38 7.28 -8.27
CA VAL A 119 -6.07 7.75 -8.70
C VAL A 119 -6.18 8.95 -9.65
N ALA A 120 -7.16 8.95 -10.56
CA ALA A 120 -7.47 10.09 -11.41
C ALA A 120 -7.79 11.35 -10.57
N SER A 121 -8.58 11.18 -9.51
CA SER A 121 -8.93 12.27 -8.57
C SER A 121 -7.69 12.78 -7.80
N LEU A 122 -6.82 11.86 -7.35
CA LEU A 122 -5.53 12.22 -6.73
C LEU A 122 -4.61 12.97 -7.71
N ALA A 123 -4.62 12.57 -8.98
CA ALA A 123 -3.81 13.19 -10.02
C ALA A 123 -4.28 14.60 -10.37
N ALA A 124 -5.59 14.80 -10.45
CA ALA A 124 -6.24 16.08 -10.70
C ALA A 124 -6.15 17.06 -9.51
N ALA A 125 -5.90 16.55 -8.29
CA ALA A 125 -5.80 17.39 -7.11
C ALA A 125 -4.64 18.40 -7.21
N ARG A 126 -4.98 19.69 -7.02
CA ARG A 126 -4.00 20.79 -6.97
C ARG A 126 -2.98 20.52 -5.87
N ASN A 127 -1.72 20.83 -6.13
CA ASN A 127 -0.68 20.75 -5.11
C ASN A 127 -1.09 21.60 -3.89
N ASN A 128 -0.85 21.08 -2.69
CA ASN A 128 -1.22 21.71 -1.41
C ASN A 128 -2.73 21.90 -1.15
N SER A 129 -3.61 21.33 -1.97
CA SER A 129 -5.07 21.38 -1.70
C SER A 129 -5.53 20.41 -0.61
N LEU A 130 -4.76 19.36 -0.35
CA LEU A 130 -5.05 18.35 0.66
C LEU A 130 -3.90 18.29 1.67
N ARG A 131 -4.23 18.02 2.93
CA ARG A 131 -3.28 17.93 4.02
C ARG A 131 -2.28 16.79 3.78
N MET A 132 -1.01 17.07 4.07
CA MET A 132 0.05 16.06 4.18
C MET A 132 0.25 15.71 5.66
N PHE A 133 0.43 14.44 5.96
CA PHE A 133 0.81 13.94 7.29
C PHE A 133 2.24 13.43 7.23
N ASN A 134 2.88 13.28 8.39
CA ASN A 134 4.23 12.72 8.44
C ASN A 134 4.27 11.21 8.14
N ASN A 135 3.13 10.53 8.22
CA ASN A 135 2.99 9.14 7.81
C ASN A 135 2.26 9.04 6.45
N GLU A 136 2.79 8.16 5.60
CA GLU A 136 2.35 7.96 4.21
C GLU A 136 0.93 7.39 4.15
N ASP A 137 0.68 6.33 4.91
CA ASP A 137 -0.61 5.65 4.94
C ASP A 137 -1.74 6.52 5.50
N VAL A 138 -1.43 7.31 6.54
CA VAL A 138 -2.34 8.36 7.07
C VAL A 138 -2.60 9.42 6.01
N THR A 139 -1.59 9.86 5.27
CA THR A 139 -1.77 10.84 4.18
C THR A 139 -2.78 10.32 3.15
N ILE A 140 -2.60 9.09 2.65
CA ILE A 140 -3.52 8.50 1.68
C ILE A 140 -4.92 8.33 2.28
N GLY A 141 -5.05 7.76 3.47
CA GLY A 141 -6.34 7.58 4.11
C GLY A 141 -7.11 8.89 4.32
N SER A 142 -6.43 10.00 4.63
CA SER A 142 -7.09 11.31 4.77
C SER A 142 -7.72 11.77 3.46
N ARG A 143 -7.08 11.47 2.33
CA ARG A 143 -7.59 11.81 1.00
C ARG A 143 -8.76 10.92 0.63
N MET A 144 -8.72 9.65 1.03
CA MET A 144 -9.84 8.71 0.83
C MET A 144 -11.08 9.20 1.56
N LEU A 145 -10.93 9.69 2.79
CA LEU A 145 -12.02 10.35 3.50
C LEU A 145 -12.50 11.61 2.79
N ALA A 146 -11.59 12.51 2.40
CA ALA A 146 -11.95 13.77 1.77
C ALA A 146 -12.71 13.60 0.44
N MET A 147 -12.44 12.52 -0.28
CA MET A 147 -13.08 12.19 -1.57
C MET A 147 -14.26 11.21 -1.43
N ASN A 148 -14.67 10.89 -0.19
CA ASN A 148 -15.77 9.95 0.09
C ASN A 148 -15.60 8.56 -0.57
N VAL A 149 -14.36 8.04 -0.57
CA VAL A 149 -14.01 6.76 -1.20
C VAL A 149 -14.48 5.58 -0.35
N HIS A 150 -14.99 4.53 -1.01
CA HIS A 150 -15.42 3.32 -0.31
C HIS A 150 -14.21 2.55 0.26
N HIS A 151 -14.21 2.30 1.57
CA HIS A 151 -13.16 1.54 2.24
C HIS A 151 -13.53 0.05 2.29
N GLU A 152 -12.77 -0.78 1.57
CA GLU A 152 -12.90 -2.24 1.62
C GLU A 152 -11.83 -2.82 2.56
N ASP A 153 -12.24 -3.23 3.76
CA ASP A 153 -11.37 -3.94 4.70
C ASP A 153 -11.22 -5.40 4.31
N ASN A 154 -10.03 -5.76 3.83
CA ASN A 154 -9.70 -7.13 3.45
C ASN A 154 -8.49 -7.63 4.24
N ARG A 155 -8.77 -8.49 5.23
CA ARG A 155 -7.76 -9.04 6.15
C ARG A 155 -6.80 -10.04 5.50
N ALA A 156 -7.16 -10.62 4.35
CA ALA A 156 -6.24 -11.49 3.61
C ALA A 156 -5.01 -10.73 3.10
N ILE A 157 -5.05 -9.40 3.01
CA ILE A 157 -3.93 -8.54 2.60
C ILE A 157 -2.92 -8.32 3.76
N CYS A 158 -3.20 -8.80 4.97
CA CYS A 158 -2.34 -8.59 6.14
C CYS A 158 -2.24 -9.79 7.07
N ASP A 159 -2.29 -11.00 6.52
CA ASP A 159 -2.14 -12.19 7.35
C ASP A 159 -0.71 -12.26 7.93
N PRO A 160 -0.54 -12.61 9.22
CA PRO A 160 0.79 -12.75 9.82
C PRO A 160 1.50 -14.05 9.38
N ARG A 161 0.78 -14.97 8.75
CA ARG A 161 1.28 -16.27 8.25
C ARG A 161 0.48 -16.65 7.03
N CYS A 162 1.06 -17.44 6.13
CA CYS A 162 0.30 -17.93 4.98
C CYS A 162 -0.87 -18.80 5.43
N THR A 163 -2.03 -18.50 4.85
CA THR A 163 -3.26 -19.26 4.92
C THR A 163 -3.72 -19.60 3.49
N PRO A 164 -4.69 -20.51 3.32
CA PRO A 164 -5.27 -20.77 2.01
C PRO A 164 -5.92 -19.55 1.32
N THR A 165 -6.18 -18.46 2.06
CA THR A 165 -6.79 -17.24 1.51
C THR A 165 -5.87 -16.03 1.54
N SER A 166 -4.67 -16.11 2.14
CA SER A 166 -3.75 -14.97 2.23
C SER A 166 -3.41 -14.40 0.87
N ILE A 167 -3.53 -13.10 0.71
CA ILE A 167 -3.11 -12.32 -0.46
C ILE A 167 -1.74 -11.72 -0.21
N ALA A 168 -1.49 -11.22 1.00
CA ALA A 168 -0.18 -10.76 1.41
C ALA A 168 0.12 -11.12 2.87
N VAL A 169 1.38 -11.44 3.13
CA VAL A 169 1.87 -11.93 4.43
C VAL A 169 3.00 -11.06 4.94
N TRP A 170 2.82 -10.54 6.16
CA TRP A 170 3.79 -9.67 6.82
C TRP A 170 3.53 -9.57 8.34
N ASP A 171 4.55 -9.16 9.11
CA ASP A 171 4.56 -9.28 10.57
C ASP A 171 3.81 -8.12 11.26
N ILE A 172 2.48 -8.11 11.15
CA ILE A 172 1.60 -7.17 11.84
C ILE A 172 1.41 -7.53 13.33
N PRO A 173 1.39 -6.57 14.28
CA PRO A 173 1.77 -5.15 14.16
C PRO A 173 3.26 -4.90 14.48
N ARG A 174 4.09 -5.95 14.49
CA ARG A 174 5.44 -5.93 15.05
C ARG A 174 6.45 -5.16 14.18
N CYS A 175 6.31 -5.25 12.86
CA CYS A 175 7.21 -4.66 11.88
C CYS A 175 6.42 -3.91 10.78
N SER A 176 7.05 -2.95 10.12
CA SER A 176 6.52 -2.29 8.90
C SER A 176 6.76 -3.19 7.68
N GLY A 177 6.10 -4.35 7.64
CA GLY A 177 6.39 -5.45 6.73
C GLY A 177 6.83 -6.71 7.50
N LEU A 178 7.64 -7.57 6.88
CA LEU A 178 8.28 -8.72 7.53
C LEU A 178 9.46 -8.25 8.40
N CYS A 179 9.63 -8.88 9.55
CA CYS A 179 10.82 -8.72 10.37
C CYS A 179 11.97 -9.51 9.72
N ASN A 180 13.05 -8.83 9.32
CA ASN A 180 14.15 -9.39 8.52
C ASN A 180 13.67 -9.91 7.14
N PRO A 181 13.17 -9.01 6.26
CA PRO A 181 12.50 -9.40 5.02
C PRO A 181 13.37 -10.24 4.09
N ALA A 182 14.67 -9.92 3.98
CA ALA A 182 15.60 -10.63 3.09
C ALA A 182 15.72 -12.14 3.37
N SER A 183 15.59 -12.57 4.63
CA SER A 183 15.55 -14.00 4.98
C SER A 183 14.12 -14.54 4.96
N LYS A 184 13.17 -13.79 5.54
CA LYS A 184 11.79 -14.25 5.68
C LYS A 184 11.07 -14.47 4.37
N LEU A 185 11.30 -13.64 3.35
CA LEU A 185 10.73 -13.85 2.02
C LEU A 185 11.13 -15.21 1.43
N LYS A 186 12.41 -15.59 1.60
CA LYS A 186 12.92 -16.89 1.14
C LYS A 186 12.37 -18.07 1.94
N GLU A 187 12.15 -17.88 3.25
CA GLU A 187 11.52 -18.89 4.10
C GLU A 187 10.06 -19.11 3.71
N LEU A 188 9.28 -18.03 3.55
CA LEU A 188 7.88 -18.09 3.15
C LEU A 188 7.73 -18.73 1.77
N HIS A 189 8.58 -18.38 0.81
CA HIS A 189 8.51 -18.96 -0.54
C HIS A 189 8.69 -20.48 -0.58
N LYS A 190 9.40 -21.06 0.41
CA LYS A 190 9.59 -22.52 0.52
C LYS A 190 8.41 -23.25 1.15
N ILE A 191 7.46 -22.52 1.71
CA ILE A 191 6.26 -23.11 2.30
C ILE A 191 5.25 -23.31 1.17
N GLY A 192 4.89 -24.55 0.84
CA GLY A 192 3.96 -24.84 -0.26
C GLY A 192 2.61 -24.11 -0.14
N MET A 193 2.13 -23.84 1.09
CA MET A 193 0.92 -23.03 1.30
C MET A 193 1.05 -21.57 0.84
N CYS A 194 2.27 -21.04 0.70
CA CYS A 194 2.53 -19.68 0.22
C CYS A 194 2.87 -19.63 -1.28
N SER A 195 3.36 -20.73 -1.86
CA SER A 195 3.93 -20.73 -3.22
C SER A 195 3.25 -21.67 -4.20
N GLU A 196 2.58 -22.72 -3.71
CA GLU A 196 1.99 -23.79 -4.52
C GLU A 196 0.47 -23.91 -4.33
N SER A 197 -0.10 -23.18 -3.36
CA SER A 197 -1.53 -23.23 -3.08
C SER A 197 -2.34 -22.65 -4.26
N PRO A 198 -3.38 -23.36 -4.74
CA PRO A 198 -4.23 -22.85 -5.80
C PRO A 198 -4.85 -21.50 -5.45
N THR A 199 -5.01 -20.67 -6.48
CA THR A 199 -5.66 -19.35 -6.38
C THR A 199 -7.17 -19.46 -6.17
N LEU A 200 -7.79 -20.51 -6.72
CA LEU A 200 -9.23 -20.78 -6.65
C LEU A 200 -9.52 -21.99 -5.75
N PRO A 201 -10.65 -22.01 -5.01
CA PRO A 201 -11.12 -23.21 -4.36
C PRO A 201 -11.34 -24.35 -5.37
N PRO A 202 -11.20 -25.63 -4.97
CA PRO A 202 -11.41 -26.78 -5.86
C PRO A 202 -12.78 -26.78 -6.55
N ASP A 203 -13.79 -26.16 -5.95
CA ASP A 203 -15.16 -26.11 -6.48
C ASP A 203 -15.33 -25.21 -7.73
N TYR A 204 -14.24 -24.58 -8.20
CA TYR A 204 -14.21 -23.71 -9.40
C TYR A 204 -13.34 -24.28 -10.54
N VAL A 205 -12.93 -25.56 -10.49
CA VAL A 205 -12.19 -26.27 -11.55
C VAL A 205 -13.05 -27.35 -12.19
#